data_AF-R5TGE6-F1
#
_entry.id   AF-R5TGE6-F1
#
_cell.length_a   1.000
_cell.length_b   1.000
_cell.length_c   1.000
_cell.angle_alpha   90.00
_cell.angle_beta   90.00
_cell.angle_gamma   90.00
#
_symmetry.space_group_name_H-M   'P 1'
#
loop_
_entity.id
_entity.type
_entity.pdbx_description
1 polymer ?
#
loop_
_entity_poly.entity_id
_entity_poly.type
_entity_poly.pdbx_seq_one_letter_code
_entity_poly.pdbx_strand_id
1 'polypeptide(L)'
;MIPVPDNRRFYHGKSPHPFRNLCLSLLIFVVICGLFSVGITRISNRTRQEQKNSLEHALWRGVTQYYALEGRYPETLQDLKDTCGIRYDTDLFFVDYQIGGANLLPDITVIER
;
A
#
# COMPACT_ATOMS: atom_id res chain seq x y z
N MET A 1 -48.75 -43.80 -55.55
CA MET A 1 -48.42 -42.50 -54.93
C MET A 1 -47.39 -42.76 -53.85
N ILE A 2 -46.18 -42.24 -54.02
CA ILE A 2 -45.07 -42.40 -53.07
C ILE A 2 -45.13 -41.19 -52.12
N PRO A 3 -45.04 -41.36 -50.78
CA PRO A 3 -44.98 -40.23 -49.88
C PRO A 3 -43.57 -39.62 -49.92
N VAL A 4 -43.50 -38.30 -50.11
CA VAL A 4 -42.26 -37.51 -50.05
C VAL A 4 -41.90 -37.30 -48.58
N PRO A 5 -40.66 -37.53 -48.14
CA PRO A 5 -40.27 -37.22 -46.77
C PRO A 5 -40.11 -35.70 -46.58
N ASP A 6 -40.82 -35.16 -45.59
CA ASP A 6 -40.72 -33.75 -45.19
C ASP A 6 -39.42 -33.52 -44.41
N ASN A 7 -38.44 -32.93 -45.09
CA ASN A 7 -37.14 -32.60 -44.53
C ASN A 7 -37.18 -31.25 -43.78
N ARG A 8 -37.98 -31.14 -42.73
CA ARG A 8 -37.87 -30.02 -41.76
C ARG A 8 -36.80 -30.37 -40.73
N ARG A 9 -35.55 -30.45 -41.20
CA ARG A 9 -34.35 -30.63 -40.37
C ARG A 9 -34.22 -29.45 -39.41
N PHE A 10 -34.69 -29.69 -38.19
CA PHE A 10 -34.39 -29.00 -36.94
C PHE A 10 -33.30 -27.93 -37.01
N TYR A 11 -33.71 -26.67 -37.17
CA TYR A 11 -32.93 -25.55 -36.66
C TYR A 11 -33.09 -25.55 -35.13
N HIS A 12 -32.15 -26.17 -34.43
CA HIS A 12 -31.99 -25.94 -32.99
C HIS A 12 -31.53 -24.49 -32.80
N GLY A 13 -32.50 -23.58 -32.76
CA GLY A 13 -32.31 -22.24 -32.24
C GLY A 13 -32.01 -22.34 -30.75
N LYS A 14 -30.74 -22.59 -30.41
CA LYS A 14 -30.23 -22.33 -29.07
C LYS A 14 -30.43 -20.84 -28.84
N SER A 15 -31.48 -20.48 -28.12
CA SER A 15 -31.68 -19.14 -27.58
C SER A 15 -30.45 -18.82 -26.72
N PRO A 16 -29.58 -17.88 -27.14
CA PRO A 16 -28.63 -17.34 -26.19
C PRO A 16 -29.50 -16.60 -25.17
N HIS A 17 -29.45 -16.97 -23.90
CA HIS A 17 -30.02 -16.17 -22.84
C HIS A 17 -28.99 -15.08 -22.52
N PRO A 18 -29.04 -13.88 -23.15
CA PRO A 18 -28.02 -12.85 -22.96
C PRO A 18 -27.90 -12.45 -21.49
N PHE A 19 -29.02 -12.56 -20.76
CA PHE A 19 -29.12 -12.28 -19.32
C PHE A 19 -28.26 -13.22 -18.46
N ARG A 20 -28.10 -14.49 -18.87
CA ARG A 20 -27.26 -15.46 -18.14
C ARG A 20 -25.77 -15.16 -18.33
N ASN A 21 -25.36 -14.80 -19.55
CA ASN A 21 -23.98 -14.41 -19.82
C ASN A 21 -23.64 -13.05 -19.18
N LEU A 22 -24.61 -12.13 -19.12
CA LEU A 22 -24.44 -10.84 -18.44
C LEU A 22 -24.24 -11.02 -16.93
N CYS A 23 -25.06 -11.86 -16.28
CA CYS A 23 -24.88 -12.20 -14.86
C CYS A 23 -23.54 -12.89 -14.59
N LEU A 24 -23.11 -13.79 -15.47
CA LEU A 24 -21.82 -14.47 -15.33
C LEU A 24 -20.64 -13.49 -15.43
N SER A 25 -20.71 -12.57 -16.41
CA SER A 25 -19.69 -11.53 -16.59
C SER A 25 -19.64 -10.57 -15.39
N LEU A 26 -20.80 -10.16 -14.88
CA LEU A 26 -20.90 -9.30 -13.70
C LEU A 26 -20.32 -9.99 -12.46
N LEU A 27 -20.62 -11.28 -12.27
CA LEU A 27 -20.11 -12.06 -11.14
C LEU A 27 -18.58 -12.17 -11.18
N ILE A 28 -18.02 -12.46 -12.36
CA ILE A 28 -16.56 -12.51 -12.54
C ILE A 28 -15.94 -11.14 -12.26
N PHE A 29 -16.54 -10.04 -12.75
CA PHE A 29 -16.08 -8.69 -12.48
C PHE A 29 -16.06 -8.37 -10.98
N VAL A 30 -17.14 -8.69 -10.26
CA VAL A 30 -17.21 -8.50 -8.79
C VAL A 30 -16.16 -9.33 -8.07
N VAL A 31 -15.93 -10.58 -8.48
CA VAL A 31 -14.89 -11.43 -7.89
C VAL A 31 -13.51 -10.84 -8.10
N ILE A 32 -13.19 -10.36 -9.31
CA ILE A 32 -11.92 -9.70 -9.61
C ILE A 32 -11.77 -8.43 -8.77
N CYS A 33 -12.76 -7.55 -8.73
CA CYS A 33 -12.75 -6.35 -7.89
C CYS A 33 -12.60 -6.67 -6.39
N GLY A 34 -13.25 -7.72 -5.91
CA GLY A 34 -13.12 -8.20 -4.54
C GLY A 34 -11.70 -8.68 -4.22
N LEU A 35 -11.10 -9.48 -5.11
CA LEU A 35 -9.71 -9.94 -4.98
C LEU A 35 -8.72 -8.76 -4.99
N PHE A 36 -8.92 -7.78 -5.87
CA PHE A 36 -8.12 -6.55 -5.88
C PHE A 36 -8.27 -5.77 -4.58
N SER A 37 -9.50 -5.61 -4.08
CA SER A 37 -9.76 -4.87 -2.84
C SER A 37 -9.08 -5.55 -1.64
N VAL A 38 -9.21 -6.87 -1.50
CA VAL A 38 -8.54 -7.65 -0.44
C VAL A 38 -7.01 -7.59 -0.60
N GLY A 39 -6.50 -7.63 -1.83
CA GLY A 39 -5.08 -7.48 -2.13
C GLY A 39 -4.54 -6.11 -1.70
N ILE A 40 -5.27 -5.03 -2.00
CA ILE A 40 -4.93 -3.66 -1.62
C ILE A 40 -4.92 -3.51 -0.08
N THR A 41 -5.91 -4.06 0.61
CA THR A 41 -5.97 -3.98 2.08
C THR A 41 -4.80 -4.73 2.75
N ARG A 42 -4.39 -5.88 2.22
CA ARG A 42 -3.20 -6.61 2.72
C ARG A 42 -1.89 -5.88 2.43
N ILE A 43 -1.83 -5.12 1.34
CA ILE A 43 -0.69 -4.25 1.03
C ILE A 43 -0.59 -3.11 2.04
N SER A 44 -1.71 -2.51 2.46
CA SER A 44 -1.74 -1.34 3.36
C SER A 44 -0.96 -1.55 4.66
N ASN A 45 -1.10 -2.71 5.31
CA ASN A 45 -0.34 -3.00 6.55
C ASN A 45 1.16 -3.18 6.31
N ARG A 46 1.56 -3.79 5.18
CA ARG A 46 2.98 -3.87 4.82
C ARG A 46 3.52 -2.49 4.45
N THR A 47 2.73 -1.68 3.75
CA THR A 47 3.12 -0.31 3.38
C THR A 47 3.35 0.56 4.62
N ARG A 48 2.54 0.42 5.69
CA ARG A 48 2.76 1.16 6.95
C ARG A 48 4.07 0.79 7.63
N GLN A 49 4.36 -0.51 7.77
CA GLN A 49 5.61 -0.97 8.36
C GLN A 49 6.83 -0.55 7.53
N GLU A 50 6.72 -0.63 6.20
CA GLU A 50 7.77 -0.15 5.29
C GLU A 50 7.96 1.38 5.39
N GLN A 51 6.87 2.14 5.54
CA GLN A 51 6.92 3.58 5.78
C GLN A 51 7.61 3.91 7.11
N LYS A 52 7.29 3.18 8.19
CA LYS A 52 7.95 3.31 9.48
C LYS A 52 9.45 3.05 9.35
N ASN A 53 9.82 1.89 8.78
CA ASN A 53 11.22 1.50 8.64
C ASN A 53 11.99 2.49 7.76
N SER A 54 11.37 2.99 6.69
CA SER A 54 11.96 3.99 5.81
C SER A 54 12.18 5.32 6.54
N LEU A 55 11.23 5.76 7.36
CA LEU A 55 11.35 6.96 8.19
C LEU A 55 12.47 6.81 9.22
N GLU A 56 12.52 5.68 9.93
CA GLU A 56 13.55 5.37 10.92
C GLU A 56 14.95 5.38 10.27
N HIS A 57 15.09 4.73 9.11
CA HIS A 57 16.32 4.77 8.34
C HIS A 57 16.71 6.18 7.89
N ALA A 58 15.75 7.00 7.46
CA ALA A 58 16.00 8.37 7.05
C ALA A 58 16.47 9.23 8.23
N LEU A 59 15.87 9.07 9.41
CA LEU A 59 16.26 9.74 10.65
C LEU A 59 17.69 9.36 11.05
N TRP A 60 18.01 8.06 11.10
CA TRP A 60 19.35 7.57 11.43
C TRP A 60 20.42 8.09 10.46
N ARG A 61 20.12 8.07 9.17
CA ARG A 61 21.02 8.57 8.13
C ARG A 61 21.21 10.08 8.25
N GLY A 62 20.13 10.81 8.54
CA GLY A 62 20.16 12.25 8.77
C GLY A 62 21.01 12.64 9.96
N VAL A 63 20.86 11.96 11.11
CA VAL A 63 21.67 12.22 12.31
C VAL A 63 23.15 11.97 12.05
N THR A 64 23.47 10.89 11.35
CA THR A 64 24.85 10.57 10.98
C THR A 64 25.43 11.63 10.05
N GLN A 65 24.66 12.11 9.08
CA GLN A 65 25.07 13.16 8.16
C GLN A 65 25.26 14.51 8.87
N TYR A 66 24.36 14.86 9.79
CA TYR A 66 24.45 16.07 10.61
C TYR A 66 25.75 16.05 11.44
N TYR A 67 26.05 14.92 12.10
CA TYR A 67 27.31 14.74 12.82
C TYR A 67 28.54 14.87 11.91
N ALA A 68 28.48 14.33 10.70
CA ALA A 68 29.59 14.42 9.74
C ALA A 68 29.82 15.86 9.24
N LEU A 69 28.77 16.69 9.17
CA LEU A 69 28.85 18.08 8.67
C LEU A 69 29.17 19.08 9.78
N GLU A 70 28.55 18.95 10.95
CA GLU A 70 28.66 19.92 12.04
C GLU A 70 29.59 19.47 13.17
N GLY A 71 30.01 18.20 13.19
CA GLY A 71 30.84 17.63 14.25
C GLY A 71 30.11 17.42 15.59
N ARG A 72 28.78 17.54 15.59
CA ARG A 72 27.92 17.37 16.76
C ARG A 72 26.59 16.73 16.39
N TYR A 73 25.94 16.06 17.34
CA TYR A 73 24.60 15.53 17.17
C TYR A 73 23.55 16.65 17.33
N PRO A 74 22.41 16.53 16.64
CA PRO A 74 21.36 17.55 16.73
C PRO A 74 20.79 17.59 18.16
N GLU A 75 20.50 18.80 18.65
CA GLU A 75 19.95 19.00 20.00
C GLU A 75 18.44 18.83 20.06
N THR A 76 17.77 18.82 18.90
CA THR A 76 16.33 18.61 18.83
C THR A 76 15.96 17.83 17.57
N LEU A 77 14.85 17.10 17.63
CA LEU A 77 14.26 16.46 16.46
C LEU A 77 13.93 17.47 15.35
N GLN A 78 13.57 18.70 15.71
CA GLN A 78 13.19 19.73 14.75
C GLN A 78 14.38 20.16 13.89
N ASP A 79 15.53 20.37 14.52
CA ASP A 79 16.77 20.78 13.83
C ASP A 79 17.25 19.73 12.83
N LEU A 80 17.12 18.45 13.20
CA LEU A 80 17.35 17.32 12.31
C LEU A 80 16.37 17.32 11.12
N LYS A 81 15.08 17.55 11.37
CA LYS A 81 14.05 17.55 10.32
C LYS A 81 14.24 18.69 9.33
N ASP A 82 14.58 19.87 9.82
CA ASP A 82 14.77 21.05 8.98
C ASP A 82 16.03 20.93 8.13
N THR A 83 17.13 20.46 8.73
CA THR A 83 18.41 20.26 8.03
C THR A 83 18.37 19.11 7.03
N CYS A 84 17.76 17.96 7.40
CA CYS A 84 17.68 16.79 6.52
C CYS A 84 16.42 16.76 5.64
N GLY A 85 15.52 17.73 5.77
CA GLY A 85 14.27 17.81 5.00
C GLY A 85 13.29 16.65 5.25
N ILE A 86 13.34 16.04 6.43
CA ILE A 86 12.55 14.83 6.74
C ILE A 86 11.11 15.23 7.08
N ARG A 87 10.17 14.77 6.25
CA ARG A 87 8.73 14.96 6.45
C ARG A 87 8.05 13.62 6.70
N TYR A 88 7.21 13.58 7.72
CA TYR A 88 6.38 12.43 8.05
C TYR A 88 5.02 12.89 8.55
N ASP A 89 4.05 11.98 8.48
CA ASP A 89 2.70 12.21 8.98
C ASP A 89 2.67 12.05 10.50
N THR A 90 2.43 13.16 11.21
CA THR A 90 2.46 13.23 12.69
C THR A 90 1.20 12.65 13.32
N ASP A 91 0.15 12.42 12.53
CA ASP A 91 -1.09 11.78 12.98
C ASP A 91 -0.96 10.25 12.97
N LEU A 92 -0.18 9.70 12.02
CA LEU A 92 0.08 8.28 11.88
C LEU A 92 1.30 7.79 12.68
N PHE A 93 2.37 8.59 12.74
CA PHE A 93 3.63 8.21 13.35
C PHE A 93 4.08 9.26 14.37
N PHE A 94 4.45 8.79 15.56
CA PHE A 94 5.06 9.58 16.62
C PHE A 94 6.54 9.22 16.72
N VAL A 95 7.42 10.22 16.62
CA VAL A 95 8.87 10.02 16.77
C VAL A 95 9.26 10.48 18.16
N ASP A 96 9.61 9.53 19.02
CA ASP A 96 10.25 9.83 20.31
C ASP A 96 11.74 10.05 20.09
N TYR A 97 12.24 11.17 20.63
CA TYR A 97 13.61 11.60 20.44
C TYR A 97 14.21 11.94 21.81
N GLN A 98 15.10 11.08 22.29
CA GLN A 98 15.70 11.22 23.62
C GLN A 98 17.21 11.43 23.53
N ILE A 99 17.70 12.39 24.30
CA ILE A 99 19.12 12.75 24.35
C ILE A 99 19.66 12.36 25.72
N GLY A 100 20.60 11.42 25.76
CA GLY A 100 21.22 10.95 27.01
C GLY A 100 22.29 11.88 27.59
N GLY A 101 22.70 12.92 26.85
CA GLY A 101 23.72 13.88 27.28
C GLY A 101 24.24 14.75 26.14
N ALA A 102 25.11 15.70 26.49
CA ALA A 102 25.70 16.62 25.52
C ALA A 102 26.46 15.85 24.44
N ASN A 103 26.05 16.02 23.17
CA ASN A 103 26.67 15.39 22.01
C ASN A 103 26.77 13.86 22.08
N LEU A 104 25.79 13.20 22.72
CA LEU A 104 25.62 11.75 22.60
C LEU A 104 24.65 11.43 21.47
N LEU A 105 24.82 10.23 20.91
CA LEU A 105 23.92 9.72 19.88
C LEU A 105 22.49 9.69 20.45
N PRO A 106 21.55 10.41 19.83
CA PRO A 106 20.17 10.42 20.29
C PRO A 106 19.53 9.06 20.06
N ASP A 107 18.70 8.64 21.01
CA ASP A 107 17.84 7.48 20.82
C ASP A 107 16.57 7.92 20.08
N ILE A 108 16.30 7.26 18.95
CA ILE A 108 15.21 7.62 18.04
C ILE A 108 14.29 6.42 17.92
N THR A 109 13.07 6.55 18.42
CA THR A 109 12.07 5.48 18.33
C THR A 109 10.85 5.99 17.58
N VAL A 110 10.47 5.28 16.51
CA VAL A 110 9.24 5.57 15.76
C VAL A 110 8.11 4.67 16.27
N ILE A 111 7.06 5.30 16.80
CA ILE A 111 5.87 4.66 17.37
C ILE A 111 4.70 4.91 16.41
N GLU A 112 3.99 3.84 16.03
CA GLU A 112 2.74 3.97 15.26
C GLU A 112 1.60 4.36 16.22
N ARG A 113 0.78 5.33 15.84
CA ARG A 113 -0.41 5.74 16.62
C ARG A 113 -1.63 4.87 16.33
#